data_AF-A0A7X0NGI8-F1
#
_entry.id   AF-A0A7X0NGI8-F1
#
_cell.length_a   1.000
_cell.length_b   1.000
_cell.length_c   1.000
_cell.angle_alpha   90.00
_cell.angle_beta   90.00
_cell.angle_gamma   90.00
#
_symmetry.space_group_name_H-M   'P 1'
#
loop_
_entity.id
_entity.type
_entity.pdbx_description
1 polymer ?
#
loop_
_entity_poly.entity_id
_entity_poly.type
_entity_poly.pdbx_seq_one_letter_code
_entity_poly.pdbx_strand_id
1 'polypeptide(L)'
;MTKHTNVKSTELINAVIKNCKTKNAKRGLKLLSKHADLSFICALPSLVFNAIKDRQFINKETNTLNILIHSSLKYDCVDHYRWMALIPFLIGDLSLRINVVATVDNVESDTQTQFRNVIDSMIAKELNHNFASELVVGSIEDTIEHYGSDYFNIVVNNIPSINDINNQSAIVTIGKLITLGVPYIIGDFTKVTLLNRYTSFQLAGITSSEQLKINPNGVSFTKNTSTKYSHAGHYLIMDEFVDNSPIDLEGIERLKSMEKPMVIRLEHGDPMLTLPTVVEHKIEIFQDVILNTETNIVEAIYQGDKYLVLMPNLPKIPILGAPKSLSDEACLAYWAVNCFALIVNEIENKKRLSA
;
A
#
# COMPACT_ATOMS: atom_id res chain seq x y z
N MET A 1 3.54 0.85 -30.48
CA MET A 1 3.69 0.75 -29.01
C MET A 1 4.89 -0.13 -28.71
N THR A 2 6.02 0.46 -28.36
CA THR A 2 7.20 -0.26 -27.88
C THR A 2 6.88 -0.87 -26.52
N LYS A 3 6.90 -2.21 -26.43
CA LYS A 3 6.77 -2.96 -25.18
C LYS A 3 7.98 -2.66 -24.30
N HIS A 4 7.86 -1.72 -23.37
CA HIS A 4 8.83 -1.62 -22.28
C HIS A 4 8.54 -2.76 -21.31
N THR A 5 9.28 -3.86 -21.43
CA THR A 5 9.32 -4.90 -20.41
C THR A 5 9.94 -4.28 -19.17
N ASN A 6 9.23 -4.24 -18.05
CA ASN A 6 9.78 -3.72 -16.80
C ASN A 6 10.92 -4.65 -16.34
N VAL A 7 12.14 -4.10 -16.30
CA VAL A 7 13.37 -4.85 -16.01
C VAL A 7 13.29 -5.50 -14.62
N LYS A 8 12.69 -4.83 -13.64
CA LYS A 8 12.62 -5.31 -12.25
C LYS A 8 11.70 -6.52 -12.07
N SER A 9 10.49 -6.47 -12.64
CA SER A 9 9.59 -7.63 -12.61
C SER A 9 10.15 -8.82 -13.42
N THR A 10 10.92 -8.55 -14.47
CA THR A 10 11.65 -9.59 -15.21
C THR A 10 12.72 -10.27 -14.36
N GLU A 11 13.47 -9.51 -13.54
CA GLU A 11 14.47 -10.06 -12.61
C GLU A 11 13.82 -10.93 -11.54
N LEU A 12 12.72 -10.48 -10.94
CA LEU A 12 11.96 -11.27 -9.96
C LEU A 12 11.49 -12.61 -10.57
N ILE A 13 10.92 -12.57 -11.78
CA ILE A 13 10.48 -13.78 -12.47
C ILE A 13 11.66 -14.67 -12.87
N ASN A 14 12.81 -14.11 -13.23
CA ASN A 14 14.01 -14.89 -13.49
C ASN A 14 14.51 -15.63 -12.22
N ALA A 15 14.40 -15.00 -11.05
CA ALA A 15 14.68 -15.66 -9.77
C ALA A 15 13.73 -16.84 -9.52
N VAL A 16 12.44 -16.66 -9.78
CA VAL A 16 11.44 -17.75 -9.70
C VAL A 16 11.79 -18.89 -10.67
N ILE A 17 12.08 -18.56 -11.94
CA ILE A 17 12.43 -19.54 -12.99
C ILE A 17 13.64 -20.38 -12.60
N LYS A 18 14.63 -19.79 -11.93
CA LYS A 18 15.84 -20.50 -11.47
C LYS A 18 15.48 -21.64 -10.52
N ASN A 19 14.48 -21.44 -9.67
CA ASN A 19 14.08 -22.38 -8.63
C ASN A 19 12.96 -23.35 -9.05
N CYS A 20 12.33 -23.17 -10.22
CA CYS A 20 11.41 -24.18 -10.76
C CYS A 20 12.14 -25.51 -11.04
N LYS A 21 11.47 -26.66 -10.86
CA LYS A 21 12.00 -27.99 -11.18
C LYS A 21 11.61 -28.44 -12.59
N THR A 22 10.39 -28.14 -13.04
CA THR A 22 9.86 -28.65 -14.31
C THR A 22 10.20 -27.76 -15.51
N LYS A 23 10.51 -28.41 -16.65
CA LYS A 23 10.80 -27.71 -17.92
C LYS A 23 9.61 -26.89 -18.42
N ASN A 24 8.40 -27.37 -18.18
CA ASN A 24 7.17 -26.73 -18.64
C ASN A 24 6.85 -25.45 -17.84
N ALA A 25 6.99 -25.45 -16.51
CA ALA A 25 6.84 -24.24 -15.71
C ALA A 25 7.87 -23.18 -16.10
N LYS A 26 9.14 -23.57 -16.26
CA LYS A 26 10.21 -22.69 -16.76
C LYS A 26 9.87 -22.08 -18.11
N ARG A 27 9.36 -22.88 -19.06
CA ARG A 27 9.00 -22.40 -20.40
C ARG A 27 7.82 -21.43 -20.35
N GLY A 28 6.80 -21.73 -19.54
CA GLY A 28 5.64 -20.88 -19.33
C GLY A 28 6.02 -19.51 -18.79
N LEU A 29 6.76 -19.47 -17.68
CA LEU A 29 7.23 -18.23 -17.07
C LEU A 29 8.17 -17.44 -17.98
N LYS A 30 9.09 -18.11 -18.72
CA LYS A 30 9.95 -17.44 -19.70
C LYS A 30 9.19 -16.82 -20.87
N LEU A 31 8.10 -17.46 -21.30
CA LEU A 31 7.23 -16.92 -22.35
C LEU A 31 6.49 -15.70 -21.79
N LEU A 32 5.93 -15.84 -20.59
CA LEU A 32 5.21 -14.79 -19.89
C LEU A 32 6.06 -13.54 -19.69
N SER A 33 7.28 -13.68 -19.13
CA SER A 33 8.17 -12.55 -18.87
C SER A 33 8.65 -11.82 -20.13
N LYS A 34 8.67 -12.49 -21.29
CA LYS A 34 9.02 -11.86 -22.57
C LYS A 34 7.86 -11.12 -23.22
N HIS A 35 6.63 -11.51 -22.93
CA HIS A 35 5.47 -11.07 -23.71
C HIS A 35 4.43 -10.26 -22.92
N ALA A 36 4.48 -10.28 -21.59
CA ALA A 36 3.58 -9.57 -20.69
C ALA A 36 4.34 -8.67 -19.70
N ASP A 37 3.70 -7.58 -19.29
CA ASP A 37 4.10 -6.84 -18.10
C ASP A 37 3.47 -7.51 -16.87
N LEU A 38 4.33 -7.98 -15.95
CA LEU A 38 3.92 -8.70 -14.76
C LEU A 38 4.11 -7.87 -13.48
N SER A 39 4.43 -6.58 -13.62
CA SER A 39 4.78 -5.73 -12.48
C SER A 39 3.67 -5.67 -11.45
N PHE A 40 2.43 -5.47 -11.89
CA PHE A 40 1.25 -5.41 -11.02
C PHE A 40 1.04 -6.72 -10.25
N ILE A 41 1.07 -7.85 -10.97
CA ILE A 41 0.90 -9.20 -10.42
C ILE A 41 2.03 -9.58 -9.44
N CYS A 42 3.26 -9.13 -9.70
CA CYS A 42 4.43 -9.44 -8.88
C CYS A 42 4.57 -8.50 -7.67
N ALA A 43 3.84 -7.39 -7.63
CA ALA A 43 4.01 -6.36 -6.63
C ALA A 43 3.73 -6.87 -5.21
N LEU A 44 2.58 -7.54 -5.00
CA LEU A 44 2.18 -8.06 -3.70
C LEU A 44 3.05 -9.23 -3.21
N PRO A 45 3.35 -10.27 -4.03
CA PRO A 45 4.30 -11.32 -3.63
C PRO A 45 5.69 -10.77 -3.32
N SER A 46 6.15 -9.75 -4.04
CA SER A 46 7.43 -9.08 -3.76
C SER A 46 7.40 -8.36 -2.41
N LEU A 47 6.34 -7.62 -2.10
CA LEU A 47 6.18 -6.94 -0.80
C LEU A 47 6.27 -7.96 0.34
N VAL A 48 5.51 -9.05 0.27
CA VAL A 48 5.54 -10.10 1.29
C VAL A 48 6.91 -10.77 1.37
N PHE A 49 7.52 -11.10 0.23
CA PHE A 49 8.86 -11.68 0.21
C PHE A 49 9.90 -10.78 0.89
N ASN A 50 9.89 -9.48 0.61
CA ASN A 50 10.82 -8.53 1.23
C ASN A 50 10.57 -8.43 2.74
N ALA A 51 9.31 -8.38 3.17
CA ALA A 51 8.98 -8.37 4.59
C ALA A 51 9.46 -9.63 5.31
N ILE A 52 9.31 -10.82 4.70
CA ILE A 52 9.84 -12.09 5.23
C ILE A 52 11.36 -12.04 5.37
N LYS A 53 12.07 -11.49 4.38
CA LYS A 53 13.55 -11.38 4.45
C LYS A 53 13.99 -10.48 5.59
N ASP A 54 13.24 -9.42 5.86
CA ASP A 54 13.60 -8.43 6.88
C ASP A 54 13.44 -8.99 8.31
N ARG A 55 12.43 -9.86 8.55
CA ARG A 55 12.05 -10.26 9.91
C ARG A 55 11.83 -11.76 10.16
N GLN A 56 12.03 -12.61 9.16
CA GLN A 56 11.90 -14.08 9.26
C GLN A 56 10.57 -14.57 9.86
N PHE A 57 9.44 -14.18 9.28
CA PHE A 57 8.09 -14.54 9.74
C PHE A 57 7.67 -16.01 9.49
N ILE A 58 8.57 -16.87 9.03
CA ILE A 58 8.25 -18.27 8.72
C ILE A 58 8.28 -19.08 10.01
N ASN A 59 7.18 -19.77 10.31
CA ASN A 59 7.18 -20.75 11.39
C ASN A 59 8.09 -21.93 11.02
N LYS A 60 9.27 -21.98 11.64
CA LYS A 60 10.29 -23.00 11.37
C LYS A 60 9.88 -24.40 11.81
N GLU A 61 8.97 -24.51 12.77
CA GLU A 61 8.49 -25.81 13.27
C GLU A 61 7.52 -26.46 12.30
N THR A 62 6.60 -25.67 11.74
CA THR A 62 5.56 -26.17 10.82
C THR A 62 5.93 -26.02 9.35
N ASN A 63 7.04 -25.33 9.04
CA ASN A 63 7.42 -24.87 7.71
C ASN A 63 6.22 -24.33 6.90
N THR A 64 5.39 -23.54 7.58
CA THR A 64 4.15 -23.00 7.05
C THR A 64 4.16 -21.48 7.22
N LEU A 65 3.66 -20.78 6.20
CA LEU A 65 3.39 -19.35 6.21
C LEU A 65 1.91 -19.11 5.90
N ASN A 66 1.19 -18.64 6.91
CA ASN A 66 -0.21 -18.23 6.83
C ASN A 66 -0.28 -16.71 6.65
N ILE A 67 -0.83 -16.27 5.52
CA ILE A 67 -0.93 -14.86 5.13
C ILE A 67 -2.40 -14.47 5.14
N LEU A 68 -2.73 -13.40 5.86
CA LEU A 68 -4.02 -12.71 5.73
C LEU A 68 -3.86 -11.50 4.82
N ILE A 69 -4.66 -11.40 3.76
CA ILE A 69 -4.83 -10.18 2.98
C ILE A 69 -6.08 -9.47 3.47
N HIS A 70 -5.90 -8.36 4.19
CA HIS A 70 -6.98 -7.53 4.69
C HIS A 70 -7.35 -6.47 3.64
N SER A 71 -8.65 -6.38 3.34
CA SER A 71 -9.24 -5.37 2.45
C SER A 71 -8.73 -5.46 1.02
N SER A 72 -9.19 -6.49 0.32
CA SER A 72 -9.00 -6.67 -1.12
C SER A 72 -9.64 -5.53 -1.91
N LEU A 73 -8.92 -4.92 -2.87
CA LEU A 73 -9.51 -3.93 -3.76
C LEU A 73 -10.44 -4.58 -4.77
N LYS A 74 -11.37 -3.79 -5.31
CA LYS A 74 -12.25 -4.22 -6.41
C LYS A 74 -11.52 -4.72 -7.67
N TYR A 75 -10.27 -4.30 -7.83
CA TYR A 75 -9.43 -4.69 -8.97
C TYR A 75 -8.37 -5.72 -8.57
N ASP A 76 -8.34 -6.13 -7.30
CA ASP A 76 -7.54 -7.27 -6.87
C ASP A 76 -8.28 -8.53 -7.30
N CYS A 77 -7.91 -9.05 -8.47
CA CYS A 77 -8.48 -10.31 -8.92
C CYS A 77 -7.99 -11.45 -8.04
N VAL A 78 -8.83 -12.47 -7.87
CA VAL A 78 -8.53 -13.69 -7.10
C VAL A 78 -7.24 -14.36 -7.58
N ASP A 79 -6.91 -14.21 -8.86
CA ASP A 79 -5.62 -14.61 -9.42
C ASP A 79 -4.43 -14.01 -8.66
N HIS A 80 -4.48 -12.74 -8.24
CA HIS A 80 -3.40 -12.08 -7.50
C HIS A 80 -3.00 -12.86 -6.25
N TYR A 81 -3.96 -13.40 -5.52
CA TYR A 81 -3.67 -14.19 -4.32
C TYR A 81 -2.97 -15.50 -4.66
N ARG A 82 -3.24 -16.07 -5.84
CA ARG A 82 -2.51 -17.24 -6.33
C ARG A 82 -1.09 -16.92 -6.75
N TRP A 83 -0.80 -15.69 -7.13
CA TRP A 83 0.57 -15.25 -7.39
C TRP A 83 1.43 -15.18 -6.12
N MET A 84 0.84 -15.27 -4.92
CA MET A 84 1.63 -15.56 -3.70
C MET A 84 2.36 -16.90 -3.77
N ALA A 85 1.97 -17.81 -4.66
CA ALA A 85 2.71 -19.03 -4.96
C ALA A 85 4.13 -18.78 -5.49
N LEU A 86 4.49 -17.54 -5.84
CA LEU A 86 5.88 -17.18 -6.17
C LEU A 86 6.79 -17.19 -4.93
N ILE A 87 6.27 -16.97 -3.72
CA ILE A 87 7.06 -16.81 -2.49
C ILE A 87 7.99 -18.01 -2.20
N PRO A 88 7.55 -19.29 -2.25
CA PRO A 88 8.43 -20.44 -2.06
C PRO A 88 9.62 -20.47 -3.03
N PHE A 89 9.40 -20.08 -4.29
CA PHE A 89 10.46 -19.99 -5.29
C PHE A 89 11.41 -18.83 -5.01
N LEU A 90 10.90 -17.69 -4.53
CA LEU A 90 11.74 -16.53 -4.20
C LEU A 90 12.64 -16.80 -2.98
N ILE A 91 12.11 -17.53 -1.99
CA ILE A 91 12.85 -17.99 -0.81
C ILE A 91 13.84 -19.11 -1.19
N GLY A 92 13.51 -19.93 -2.20
CA GLY A 92 14.30 -21.09 -2.59
C GLY A 92 13.95 -22.36 -1.82
N ASP A 93 12.81 -22.39 -1.13
CA ASP A 93 12.27 -23.55 -0.43
C ASP A 93 10.87 -23.89 -0.96
N LEU A 94 10.77 -24.90 -1.82
CA LEU A 94 9.49 -25.38 -2.37
C LEU A 94 8.73 -26.32 -1.42
N SER A 95 9.32 -26.69 -0.28
CA SER A 95 8.64 -27.45 0.77
C SER A 95 7.84 -26.56 1.72
N LEU A 96 8.10 -25.25 1.70
CA LEU A 96 7.34 -24.25 2.44
C LEU A 96 5.87 -24.29 2.02
N ARG A 97 4.98 -24.53 2.99
CA ARG A 97 3.53 -24.45 2.78
C ARG A 97 3.08 -23.00 2.90
N ILE A 98 2.35 -22.51 1.92
CA ILE A 98 1.73 -21.18 1.93
C ILE A 98 0.22 -21.34 1.98
N ASN A 99 -0.42 -20.75 2.98
CA ASN A 99 -1.88 -20.59 3.01
C ASN A 99 -2.20 -19.09 2.95
N VAL A 100 -3.03 -18.69 2.00
CA VAL A 100 -3.45 -17.30 1.82
C VAL A 100 -4.95 -17.19 2.06
N VAL A 101 -5.34 -16.37 3.02
CA VAL A 101 -6.74 -15.99 3.25
C VAL A 101 -6.89 -14.53 2.87
N ALA A 102 -7.83 -14.20 2.00
CA ALA A 102 -8.10 -12.82 1.61
C ALA A 102 -9.52 -12.42 1.99
N THR A 103 -9.68 -11.27 2.66
CA THR A 103 -11.00 -10.74 3.05
C THR A 103 -11.55 -9.80 1.98
N VAL A 104 -12.86 -9.91 1.75
CA VAL A 104 -13.62 -9.08 0.81
C VAL A 104 -14.93 -8.62 1.46
N ASP A 105 -15.33 -7.38 1.19
CA ASP A 105 -16.62 -6.86 1.66
C ASP A 105 -17.80 -7.54 0.97
N ASN A 106 -17.62 -7.97 -0.29
CA ASN A 106 -18.65 -8.61 -1.09
C ASN A 106 -18.04 -9.67 -2.02
N VAL A 107 -18.86 -10.64 -2.44
CA VAL A 107 -18.47 -11.58 -3.50
C VAL A 107 -18.37 -10.82 -4.81
N GLU A 108 -17.18 -10.34 -5.13
CA GLU A 108 -16.93 -9.77 -6.44
C GLU A 108 -16.88 -10.86 -7.51
N SER A 109 -17.26 -10.48 -8.73
CA SER A 109 -17.07 -11.35 -9.89
C SER A 109 -15.58 -11.57 -10.11
N ASP A 110 -15.12 -12.81 -9.91
CA ASP A 110 -13.76 -13.26 -10.15
C ASP A 110 -13.28 -12.80 -11.54
N THR A 111 -12.33 -11.86 -11.57
CA THR A 111 -11.77 -11.34 -12.82
C THR A 111 -10.52 -12.13 -13.16
N GLN A 112 -10.69 -13.28 -13.79
CA GLN A 112 -9.56 -14.12 -14.18
C GLN A 112 -8.71 -13.43 -15.27
N THR A 113 -7.42 -13.34 -15.01
CA THR A 113 -6.43 -12.87 -15.98
C THR A 113 -6.13 -13.97 -16.99
N GLN A 114 -5.72 -13.58 -18.19
CA GLN A 114 -5.22 -14.52 -19.20
C GLN A 114 -3.98 -15.34 -18.75
N PHE A 115 -3.38 -14.99 -17.61
CA PHE A 115 -2.20 -15.63 -17.06
C PHE A 115 -2.50 -16.69 -15.98
N ARG A 116 -3.77 -16.83 -15.57
CA ARG A 116 -4.22 -17.81 -14.56
C ARG A 116 -3.74 -19.23 -14.83
N ASN A 117 -3.85 -19.68 -16.07
CA ASN A 117 -3.42 -21.02 -16.48
C ASN A 117 -1.93 -21.29 -16.24
N VAL A 118 -1.09 -20.24 -16.30
CA VAL A 118 0.36 -20.37 -16.06
C VAL A 118 0.61 -20.59 -14.57
N ILE A 119 0.01 -19.77 -13.71
CA ILE A 119 0.20 -19.88 -12.26
C ILE A 119 -0.43 -21.16 -11.70
N ASP A 120 -1.58 -21.59 -12.21
CA ASP A 120 -2.22 -22.86 -11.81
C ASP A 120 -1.41 -24.07 -12.20
N SER A 121 -0.86 -24.08 -13.43
CA SER A 121 0.04 -25.14 -13.89
C SER A 121 1.32 -25.18 -13.04
N MET A 122 1.82 -24.02 -12.60
CA MET A 122 2.97 -23.94 -11.70
C MET A 122 2.64 -24.51 -10.32
N ILE A 123 1.53 -24.07 -9.70
CA ILE A 123 1.05 -24.59 -8.42
C ILE A 123 0.90 -26.10 -8.49
N ALA A 124 0.14 -26.62 -9.47
CA ALA A 124 -0.15 -28.05 -9.58
C ALA A 124 1.10 -28.92 -9.77
N LYS A 125 2.13 -28.43 -10.48
CA LYS A 125 3.31 -29.23 -10.85
C LYS A 125 4.51 -29.06 -9.92
N GLU A 126 4.62 -27.91 -9.25
CA GLU A 126 5.80 -27.56 -8.45
C GLU A 126 5.50 -27.54 -6.94
N LEU A 127 4.29 -27.09 -6.53
CA LEU A 127 3.92 -26.90 -5.12
C LEU A 127 2.89 -27.93 -4.64
N ASN A 128 1.97 -28.36 -5.50
CA ASN A 128 0.87 -29.27 -5.19
C ASN A 128 0.09 -28.81 -3.94
N HIS A 129 0.11 -29.58 -2.85
CA HIS A 129 -0.59 -29.30 -1.59
C HIS A 129 0.12 -28.26 -0.71
N ASN A 130 1.31 -27.78 -1.11
CA ASN A 130 2.05 -26.74 -0.38
C ASN A 130 1.54 -25.32 -0.68
N PHE A 131 0.47 -25.16 -1.47
CA PHE A 131 -0.15 -23.86 -1.71
C PHE A 131 -1.67 -23.96 -1.63
N ALA A 132 -2.27 -23.11 -0.80
CA ALA A 132 -3.70 -22.90 -0.73
C ALA A 132 -4.00 -21.39 -0.71
N SER A 133 -5.11 -21.02 -1.34
CA SER A 133 -5.63 -19.65 -1.32
C SER A 133 -7.14 -19.69 -1.25
N GLU A 134 -7.74 -18.88 -0.38
CA GLU A 134 -9.18 -18.76 -0.24
C GLU A 134 -9.64 -17.32 -0.04
N LEU A 135 -10.91 -17.08 -0.35
CA LEU A 135 -11.59 -15.81 -0.18
C LEU A 135 -12.66 -15.95 0.88
N VAL A 136 -12.63 -15.06 1.86
CA VAL A 136 -13.58 -15.01 2.95
C VAL A 136 -14.34 -13.70 2.85
N VAL A 137 -15.67 -13.79 2.83
CA VAL A 137 -16.53 -12.61 2.90
C VAL A 137 -16.72 -12.24 4.35
N GLY A 138 -16.31 -11.03 4.73
CA GLY A 138 -16.42 -10.57 6.11
C GLY A 138 -15.31 -9.62 6.51
N SER A 139 -15.39 -9.19 7.77
CA SER A 139 -14.43 -8.29 8.37
C SER A 139 -13.15 -9.02 8.80
N ILE A 140 -12.12 -8.24 9.18
CA ILE A 140 -10.91 -8.83 9.78
C ILE A 140 -11.26 -9.50 11.11
N GLU A 141 -12.19 -8.94 11.87
CA GLU A 141 -12.65 -9.46 13.16
C GLU A 141 -13.25 -10.87 13.01
N ASP A 142 -14.18 -11.04 12.07
CA ASP A 142 -14.82 -12.33 11.79
C ASP A 142 -13.78 -13.38 11.34
N THR A 143 -12.82 -12.95 10.54
CA THR A 143 -11.77 -13.82 10.03
C THR A 143 -10.83 -14.26 11.15
N ILE A 144 -10.41 -13.34 12.03
CA ILE A 144 -9.56 -13.68 13.17
C ILE A 144 -10.31 -14.53 14.20
N GLU A 145 -11.62 -14.33 14.38
CA GLU A 145 -12.45 -15.18 15.22
C GLU A 145 -12.53 -16.61 14.65
N HIS A 146 -12.69 -16.76 13.34
CA HIS A 146 -12.79 -18.07 12.68
C HIS A 146 -11.48 -18.87 12.72
N TYR A 147 -10.36 -18.26 12.32
CA TYR A 147 -9.07 -18.97 12.20
C TYR A 147 -8.28 -19.01 13.50
N GLY A 148 -8.51 -18.06 14.42
CA GLY A 148 -7.69 -17.85 15.60
C GLY A 148 -6.59 -16.80 15.39
N SER A 149 -6.28 -16.06 16.45
CA SER A 149 -5.29 -14.96 16.41
C SER A 149 -3.84 -15.43 16.30
N ASP A 150 -3.57 -16.72 16.54
CA ASP A 150 -2.27 -17.39 16.42
C ASP A 150 -2.08 -18.13 15.10
N TYR A 151 -3.11 -18.19 14.25
CA TYR A 151 -3.05 -18.86 12.96
C TYR A 151 -2.16 -18.11 11.96
N PHE A 152 -2.33 -16.79 11.85
CA PHE A 152 -1.64 -15.99 10.83
C PHE A 152 -0.22 -15.63 11.26
N ASN A 153 0.72 -15.69 10.30
CA ASN A 153 2.10 -15.25 10.52
C ASN A 153 2.32 -13.80 10.08
N ILE A 154 1.43 -13.28 9.23
CA ILE A 154 1.54 -11.96 8.64
C ILE A 154 0.17 -11.50 8.14
N VAL A 155 -0.16 -10.23 8.36
CA VAL A 155 -1.30 -9.56 7.74
C VAL A 155 -0.80 -8.53 6.75
N VAL A 156 -1.45 -8.40 5.60
CA VAL A 156 -1.10 -7.44 4.56
C VAL A 156 -2.35 -6.69 4.13
N ASN A 157 -2.28 -5.38 4.14
CA ASN A 157 -3.30 -4.49 3.59
C ASN A 157 -2.62 -3.56 2.58
N ASN A 158 -2.86 -3.80 1.30
CA ASN A 158 -2.07 -3.19 0.25
C ASN A 158 -2.44 -1.72 -0.07
N ILE A 159 -3.67 -1.31 0.25
CA ILE A 159 -4.14 0.07 0.11
C ILE A 159 -5.08 0.29 1.30
N PRO A 160 -4.53 0.61 2.47
CA PRO A 160 -5.35 0.76 3.65
C PRO A 160 -6.30 1.93 3.48
N SER A 161 -7.48 1.77 4.03
CA SER A 161 -8.52 2.76 4.10
C SER A 161 -8.80 3.11 5.56
N ILE A 162 -9.41 4.26 5.78
CA ILE A 162 -9.85 4.64 7.13
C ILE A 162 -10.90 3.66 7.65
N ASN A 163 -11.67 3.01 6.78
CA ASN A 163 -12.67 2.02 7.19
C ASN A 163 -12.04 0.78 7.85
N ASP A 164 -10.75 0.51 7.61
CA ASP A 164 -10.05 -0.62 8.23
C ASP A 164 -9.83 -0.42 9.75
N ILE A 165 -9.95 0.83 10.23
CA ILE A 165 -9.67 1.24 11.61
C ILE A 165 -10.64 2.32 12.11
N ASN A 166 -11.84 2.42 11.52
CA ASN A 166 -12.85 3.40 11.96
C ASN A 166 -13.75 2.88 13.10
N ASN A 167 -13.48 1.66 13.59
CA ASN A 167 -14.24 1.05 14.65
C ASN A 167 -13.30 0.41 15.69
N GLN A 168 -13.73 0.40 16.95
CA GLN A 168 -12.93 -0.09 18.08
C GLN A 168 -12.59 -1.59 17.96
N SER A 169 -13.49 -2.40 17.40
CA SER A 169 -13.32 -3.86 17.31
C SER A 169 -12.18 -4.23 16.37
N ALA A 170 -12.12 -3.60 15.19
CA ALA A 170 -11.02 -3.76 14.23
C ALA A 170 -9.68 -3.34 14.83
N ILE A 171 -9.63 -2.19 15.50
CA ILE A 171 -8.40 -1.69 16.14
C ILE A 171 -7.90 -2.67 17.21
N VAL A 172 -8.79 -3.15 18.09
CA VAL A 172 -8.45 -4.13 19.13
C VAL A 172 -7.98 -5.44 18.51
N THR A 173 -8.62 -5.89 17.43
CA THR A 173 -8.23 -7.11 16.70
C THR A 173 -6.82 -6.98 16.12
N ILE A 174 -6.53 -5.87 15.44
CA ILE A 174 -5.20 -5.59 14.88
C ILE A 174 -4.16 -5.46 15.99
N GLY A 175 -4.46 -4.73 17.07
CA GLY A 175 -3.59 -4.59 18.23
C GLY A 175 -3.27 -5.93 18.90
N LYS A 176 -4.25 -6.84 18.99
CA LYS A 176 -4.05 -8.20 19.49
C LYS A 176 -3.09 -9.01 18.62
N LEU A 177 -3.23 -8.95 17.29
CA LEU A 177 -2.32 -9.61 16.36
C LEU A 177 -0.88 -9.11 16.53
N ILE A 178 -0.70 -7.78 16.57
CA ILE A 178 0.60 -7.15 16.75
C ILE A 178 1.22 -7.56 18.10
N THR A 179 0.43 -7.58 19.17
CA THR A 179 0.89 -8.01 20.51
C THR A 179 1.33 -9.48 20.53
N LEU A 180 0.73 -10.33 19.70
CA LEU A 180 1.14 -11.72 19.49
C LEU A 180 2.36 -11.88 18.57
N GLY A 181 2.93 -10.78 18.09
CA GLY A 181 4.07 -10.79 17.18
C GLY A 181 3.71 -11.03 15.71
N VAL A 182 2.42 -10.93 15.36
CA VAL A 182 1.95 -10.99 13.97
C VAL A 182 2.05 -9.58 13.36
N PRO A 183 3.02 -9.32 12.47
CA PRO A 183 3.15 -8.01 11.83
C PRO A 183 1.93 -7.69 10.96
N TYR A 184 1.55 -6.42 10.96
CA TYR A 184 0.54 -5.89 10.05
C TYR A 184 1.21 -4.97 9.04
N ILE A 185 1.23 -5.37 7.78
CA ILE A 185 1.90 -4.63 6.72
C ILE A 185 0.90 -3.78 5.96
N ILE A 186 1.12 -2.47 5.93
CA ILE A 186 0.39 -1.57 5.04
C ILE A 186 1.23 -1.21 3.82
N GLY A 187 0.61 -1.25 2.64
CA GLY A 187 1.19 -0.85 1.38
C GLY A 187 0.54 0.42 0.82
N ASP A 188 1.20 1.05 -0.14
CA ASP A 188 0.55 1.99 -1.06
C ASP A 188 1.42 2.20 -2.30
N PHE A 189 0.89 2.86 -3.33
CA PHE A 189 1.65 3.16 -4.55
C PHE A 189 2.42 4.49 -4.50
N THR A 190 2.19 5.38 -3.52
CA THR A 190 3.03 6.57 -3.28
C THR A 190 3.49 6.67 -1.83
N LYS A 191 4.57 7.44 -1.59
CA LYS A 191 5.10 7.67 -0.24
C LYS A 191 4.12 8.50 0.60
N VAL A 192 3.63 9.62 0.07
CA VAL A 192 2.80 10.56 0.84
C VAL A 192 1.43 9.95 1.17
N THR A 193 0.80 9.23 0.23
CA THR A 193 -0.51 8.60 0.49
C THR A 193 -0.38 7.53 1.58
N LEU A 194 0.68 6.72 1.56
CA LEU A 194 0.96 5.74 2.62
C LEU A 194 1.14 6.41 3.98
N LEU A 195 1.94 7.47 4.05
CA LEU A 195 2.19 8.20 5.30
C LEU A 195 0.93 8.90 5.84
N ASN A 196 0.09 9.43 4.94
CA ASN A 196 -1.19 10.00 5.33
C ASN A 196 -2.12 8.93 5.93
N ARG A 197 -2.23 7.78 5.29
CA ARG A 197 -3.03 6.64 5.80
C ARG A 197 -2.46 6.06 7.09
N TYR A 198 -1.13 5.98 7.21
CA TYR A 198 -0.45 5.60 8.44
C TYR A 198 -0.79 6.53 9.61
N THR A 199 -1.06 7.82 9.37
CA THR A 199 -1.49 8.75 10.42
C THR A 199 -2.75 8.27 11.13
N SER A 200 -3.70 7.68 10.38
CA SER A 200 -4.91 7.08 10.97
C SER A 200 -4.58 5.91 11.90
N PHE A 201 -3.65 5.03 11.52
CA PHE A 201 -3.19 3.92 12.37
C PHE A 201 -2.47 4.43 13.62
N GLN A 202 -1.64 5.45 13.48
CA GLN A 202 -0.93 6.07 14.60
C GLN A 202 -1.90 6.66 15.63
N LEU A 203 -2.98 7.32 15.18
CA LEU A 203 -4.05 7.79 16.08
C LEU A 203 -4.78 6.64 16.78
N ALA A 204 -4.90 5.48 16.13
CA ALA A 204 -5.44 4.26 16.70
C ALA A 204 -4.46 3.51 17.64
N GLY A 205 -3.24 4.03 17.86
CA GLY A 205 -2.21 3.38 18.67
C GLY A 205 -1.45 2.27 17.97
N ILE A 206 -1.65 2.09 16.66
CA ILE A 206 -0.94 1.10 15.84
C ILE A 206 0.22 1.79 15.14
N THR A 207 1.46 1.40 15.44
CA THR A 207 2.67 2.09 15.00
C THR A 207 3.74 1.12 14.48
N SER A 208 4.84 1.67 13.97
CA SER A 208 5.96 0.91 13.44
C SER A 208 7.26 1.31 14.13
N SER A 209 8.06 0.32 14.51
CA SER A 209 9.44 0.51 14.96
C SER A 209 10.42 0.79 13.80
N GLU A 210 9.97 0.66 12.55
CA GLU A 210 10.78 0.78 11.36
C GLU A 210 10.45 2.03 10.53
N GLN A 211 11.33 2.33 9.58
CA GLN A 211 11.11 3.37 8.58
C GLN A 211 10.31 2.83 7.39
N LEU A 212 9.73 3.75 6.62
CA LEU A 212 9.06 3.45 5.37
C LEU A 212 10.02 2.77 4.38
N LYS A 213 9.56 1.69 3.75
CA LYS A 213 10.34 0.88 2.81
C LYS A 213 9.79 1.02 1.40
N ILE A 214 10.68 0.84 0.42
CA ILE A 214 10.34 0.82 -1.00
C ILE A 214 10.27 -0.65 -1.42
N ASN A 215 9.17 -1.04 -2.07
CA ASN A 215 9.11 -2.33 -2.74
C ASN A 215 9.76 -2.21 -4.12
N PRO A 216 10.93 -2.82 -4.36
CA PRO A 216 11.65 -2.66 -5.62
C PRO A 216 10.83 -3.14 -6.84
N ASN A 217 9.92 -4.09 -6.66
CA ASN A 217 9.04 -4.61 -7.72
C ASN A 217 7.60 -4.09 -7.61
N GLY A 218 7.37 -3.07 -6.77
CA GLY A 218 6.11 -2.37 -6.71
C GLY A 218 5.85 -1.55 -7.97
N VAL A 219 4.58 -1.28 -8.25
CA VAL A 219 4.16 -0.37 -9.33
C VAL A 219 3.84 0.98 -8.69
N SER A 220 4.88 1.82 -8.55
CA SER A 220 4.69 3.19 -8.08
C SER A 220 3.93 4.02 -9.09
N PHE A 221 3.11 4.95 -8.62
CA PHE A 221 2.42 5.88 -9.50
C PHE A 221 3.42 6.82 -10.19
N THR A 222 3.22 7.03 -11.48
CA THR A 222 3.98 8.00 -12.28
C THR A 222 3.04 8.83 -13.15
N LYS A 223 3.49 10.02 -13.57
CA LYS A 223 2.72 10.89 -14.46
C LYS A 223 2.28 10.12 -15.71
N ASN A 224 0.98 10.15 -16.01
CA ASN A 224 0.29 9.44 -17.10
C ASN A 224 0.04 7.93 -16.90
N THR A 225 0.22 7.40 -15.70
CA THR A 225 -0.26 6.05 -15.36
C THR A 225 -1.61 6.11 -14.66
N SER A 226 -2.35 5.01 -14.63
CA SER A 226 -3.60 4.94 -13.86
C SER A 226 -3.29 4.48 -12.44
N THR A 227 -3.88 5.15 -11.45
CA THR A 227 -3.86 4.71 -10.05
C THR A 227 -4.46 3.31 -9.89
N LYS A 228 -5.39 2.91 -10.77
CA LYS A 228 -6.00 1.57 -10.80
C LYS A 228 -5.00 0.42 -11.03
N TYR A 229 -3.88 0.70 -11.70
CA TYR A 229 -2.84 -0.29 -11.99
C TYR A 229 -1.55 -0.03 -11.20
N SER A 230 -1.59 0.89 -10.25
CA SER A 230 -0.49 1.19 -9.34
C SER A 230 -0.70 0.41 -8.04
N HIS A 231 0.35 -0.21 -7.50
CA HIS A 231 0.21 -1.22 -6.46
C HIS A 231 1.51 -1.46 -5.68
N ALA A 232 1.41 -1.58 -4.34
CA ALA A 232 2.52 -1.94 -3.44
C ALA A 232 3.86 -1.26 -3.76
N GLY A 233 3.90 0.04 -4.07
CA GLY A 233 5.14 0.78 -4.36
C GLY A 233 6.00 1.02 -3.12
N HIS A 234 5.34 1.31 -2.02
CA HIS A 234 5.90 1.57 -0.70
C HIS A 234 5.17 0.70 0.32
N TYR A 235 5.81 0.40 1.43
CA TYR A 235 5.18 -0.33 2.53
C TYR A 235 5.79 0.01 3.88
N LEU A 236 5.01 -0.25 4.94
CA LEU A 236 5.39 -0.14 6.34
C LEU A 236 4.99 -1.42 7.06
N ILE A 237 5.86 -1.92 7.94
CA ILE A 237 5.58 -3.06 8.81
C ILE A 237 5.18 -2.49 10.17
N MET A 238 3.90 -2.55 10.50
CA MET A 238 3.40 -2.14 11.82
C MET A 238 3.51 -3.32 12.78
N ASP A 239 4.18 -3.08 13.89
CA ASP A 239 4.62 -4.10 14.84
C ASP A 239 4.59 -3.60 16.29
N GLU A 240 4.10 -2.39 16.53
CA GLU A 240 3.96 -1.81 17.86
C GLU A 240 2.50 -1.40 18.09
N PHE A 241 1.96 -1.78 19.25
CA PHE A 241 0.63 -1.37 19.69
C PHE A 241 0.71 -0.65 21.04
N VAL A 242 0.28 0.60 21.05
CA VAL A 242 0.20 1.46 22.23
C VAL A 242 -1.27 1.64 22.57
N ASP A 243 -1.68 1.22 23.76
CA ASP A 243 -3.05 1.44 24.21
C ASP A 243 -3.30 2.93 24.47
N ASN A 244 -3.99 3.57 23.52
CA ASN A 244 -4.35 4.99 23.54
C ASN A 244 -5.81 5.20 24.00
N SER A 245 -6.38 4.29 24.80
CA SER A 245 -7.78 4.39 25.22
C SER A 245 -8.09 5.66 26.05
N PRO A 246 -9.16 6.41 25.73
CA PRO A 246 -10.08 6.19 24.61
C PRO A 246 -9.48 6.64 23.28
N ILE A 247 -9.62 5.79 22.25
CA ILE A 247 -9.17 6.10 20.90
C ILE A 247 -10.03 7.23 20.31
N ASP A 248 -9.40 8.23 19.72
CA ASP A 248 -10.06 9.36 19.04
C ASP A 248 -10.61 8.94 17.66
N LEU A 249 -11.73 8.20 17.69
CA LEU A 249 -12.43 7.76 16.48
C LEU A 249 -12.95 8.95 15.65
N GLU A 250 -13.30 10.07 16.30
CA GLU A 250 -13.74 11.27 15.58
C GLU A 250 -12.58 11.90 14.80
N GLY A 251 -11.40 11.98 15.40
CA GLY A 251 -10.17 12.42 14.75
C GLY A 251 -9.79 11.53 13.57
N ILE A 252 -9.88 10.20 13.73
CA ILE A 252 -9.66 9.23 12.65
C ILE A 252 -10.67 9.43 11.50
N GLU A 253 -11.95 9.58 11.82
CA GLU A 253 -13.00 9.75 10.81
C GLU A 253 -12.84 11.06 10.02
N ARG A 254 -12.36 12.14 10.68
CA ARG A 254 -12.04 13.41 10.00
C ARG A 254 -10.96 13.26 8.94
N LEU A 255 -10.09 12.26 9.03
CA LEU A 255 -9.09 12.00 7.98
C LEU A 255 -9.74 11.58 6.66
N LYS A 256 -11.01 11.15 6.63
CA LYS A 256 -11.70 10.78 5.38
C LYS A 256 -11.80 11.95 4.40
N SER A 257 -11.85 13.19 4.91
CA SER A 257 -11.86 14.37 4.05
C SER A 257 -10.54 14.55 3.26
N MET A 258 -9.47 13.85 3.65
CA MET A 258 -8.16 13.92 3.00
C MET A 258 -8.04 13.02 1.76
N GLU A 259 -8.96 12.07 1.54
CA GLU A 259 -8.93 11.21 0.35
C GLU A 259 -9.17 12.00 -0.94
N LYS A 260 -10.15 12.91 -0.97
CA LYS A 260 -10.43 13.77 -2.14
C LYS A 260 -9.20 14.58 -2.60
N PRO A 261 -8.52 15.36 -1.74
CA PRO A 261 -7.33 16.11 -2.16
C PRO A 261 -6.17 15.23 -2.62
N MET A 262 -5.96 14.04 -2.03
CA MET A 262 -4.97 13.08 -2.54
C MET A 262 -5.33 12.61 -3.96
N VAL A 263 -6.58 12.22 -4.19
CA VAL A 263 -7.06 11.80 -5.53
C VAL A 263 -6.86 12.91 -6.56
N ILE A 264 -7.19 14.16 -6.23
CA ILE A 264 -6.97 15.31 -7.11
C ILE A 264 -5.49 15.43 -7.52
N ARG A 265 -4.55 15.30 -6.57
CA ARG A 265 -3.11 15.37 -6.89
C ARG A 265 -2.67 14.23 -7.80
N LEU A 266 -3.12 13.01 -7.52
CA LEU A 266 -2.83 11.85 -8.37
C LEU A 266 -3.40 12.03 -9.78
N GLU A 267 -4.61 12.55 -9.93
CA GLU A 267 -5.21 12.86 -11.23
C GLU A 267 -4.45 13.96 -11.99
N HIS A 268 -3.78 14.86 -11.27
CA HIS A 268 -2.84 15.82 -11.84
C HIS A 268 -1.51 15.21 -12.32
N GLY A 269 -1.29 13.92 -12.05
CA GLY A 269 -0.06 13.22 -12.39
C GLY A 269 1.08 13.49 -11.41
N ASP A 270 0.78 14.02 -10.22
CA ASP A 270 1.75 14.16 -9.13
C ASP A 270 2.10 12.77 -8.58
N PRO A 271 3.37 12.35 -8.62
CA PRO A 271 3.79 11.06 -8.09
C PRO A 271 3.75 11.01 -6.56
N MET A 272 3.61 12.16 -5.88
CA MET A 272 3.49 12.29 -4.42
C MET A 272 4.56 11.49 -3.65
N LEU A 273 5.81 11.55 -4.15
CA LEU A 273 6.98 10.84 -3.60
C LEU A 273 7.79 11.69 -2.62
N THR A 274 7.67 13.02 -2.72
CA THR A 274 8.44 13.97 -1.93
C THR A 274 7.59 14.58 -0.83
N LEU A 275 8.15 14.66 0.37
CA LEU A 275 7.57 15.41 1.48
C LEU A 275 7.79 16.91 1.26
N PRO A 276 7.00 17.78 1.91
CA PRO A 276 7.17 19.22 1.82
C PRO A 276 8.60 19.67 2.15
N THR A 277 9.10 20.65 1.38
CA THR A 277 10.43 21.23 1.58
C THR A 277 10.37 22.73 1.72
N VAL A 278 11.16 23.26 2.67
CA VAL A 278 11.28 24.69 2.91
C VAL A 278 12.56 25.20 2.25
N VAL A 279 12.43 26.22 1.40
CA VAL A 279 13.54 26.94 0.77
C VAL A 279 13.30 28.44 0.99
N GLU A 280 14.08 29.04 1.87
CA GLU A 280 13.93 30.45 2.29
C GLU A 280 12.48 30.74 2.75
N HIS A 281 11.78 31.62 2.04
CA HIS A 281 10.39 32.02 2.29
C HIS A 281 9.36 31.21 1.49
N LYS A 282 9.78 30.09 0.89
CA LYS A 282 8.91 29.24 0.07
C LYS A 282 8.81 27.84 0.66
N ILE A 283 7.59 27.33 0.72
CA ILE A 283 7.30 25.94 1.05
C ILE A 283 6.73 25.28 -0.20
N GLU A 284 7.43 24.32 -0.75
CA GLU A 284 6.87 23.41 -1.75
C GLU A 284 6.05 22.36 -1.02
N ILE A 285 4.72 22.46 -1.12
CA ILE A 285 3.78 21.55 -0.45
C ILE A 285 3.69 20.25 -1.25
N PHE A 286 3.54 20.40 -2.56
CA PHE A 286 3.52 19.35 -3.57
C PHE A 286 4.18 19.88 -4.84
N GLN A 287 4.43 19.00 -5.81
CA GLN A 287 4.91 19.41 -7.12
C GLN A 287 3.96 20.48 -7.71
N ASP A 288 4.50 21.63 -8.10
CA ASP A 288 3.73 22.76 -8.63
C ASP A 288 2.68 23.37 -7.66
N VAL A 289 2.85 23.17 -6.35
CA VAL A 289 2.06 23.81 -5.28
C VAL A 289 3.02 24.44 -4.26
N ILE A 290 3.17 25.76 -4.35
CA ILE A 290 4.19 26.52 -3.60
C ILE A 290 3.53 27.63 -2.79
N LEU A 291 3.74 27.62 -1.47
CA LEU A 291 3.35 28.68 -0.55
C LEU A 291 4.51 29.65 -0.32
N ASN A 292 4.29 30.94 -0.53
CA ASN A 292 5.18 32.00 -0.03
C ASN A 292 4.75 32.40 1.39
N THR A 293 5.62 32.22 2.37
CA THR A 293 5.32 32.43 3.80
C THR A 293 5.35 33.90 4.23
N GLU A 294 5.94 34.80 3.44
CA GLU A 294 5.91 36.25 3.72
C GLU A 294 4.60 36.89 3.23
N THR A 295 4.15 36.49 2.05
CA THR A 295 2.95 37.07 1.42
C THR A 295 1.69 36.27 1.69
N ASN A 296 1.82 35.03 2.18
CA ASN A 296 0.75 34.03 2.27
C ASN A 296 0.09 33.72 0.93
N ILE A 297 0.77 33.99 -0.19
CA ILE A 297 0.26 33.65 -1.52
C ILE A 297 0.70 32.23 -1.87
N VAL A 298 -0.26 31.41 -2.28
CA VAL A 298 -0.05 30.10 -2.85
C VAL A 298 -0.14 30.17 -4.37
N GLU A 299 0.89 29.66 -5.03
CA GLU A 299 0.84 29.26 -6.43
C GLU A 299 0.48 27.78 -6.51
N ALA A 300 -0.61 27.46 -7.21
CA ALA A 300 -1.06 26.08 -7.36
C ALA A 300 -1.57 25.80 -8.78
N ILE A 301 -1.21 24.64 -9.32
CA ILE A 301 -1.86 24.09 -10.52
C ILE A 301 -3.06 23.24 -10.11
N TYR A 302 -4.24 23.59 -10.61
CA TYR A 302 -5.50 22.87 -10.38
C TYR A 302 -6.32 22.79 -11.66
N GLN A 303 -6.77 21.59 -12.01
CA GLN A 303 -7.46 21.26 -13.28
C GLN A 303 -6.77 21.77 -14.56
N GLY A 304 -5.44 21.96 -14.54
CA GLY A 304 -4.65 22.42 -15.68
C GLY A 304 -4.41 23.94 -15.72
N ASP A 305 -5.10 24.70 -14.87
CA ASP A 305 -4.90 26.14 -14.74
C ASP A 305 -3.99 26.48 -13.56
N LYS A 306 -3.27 27.60 -13.68
CA LYS A 306 -2.47 28.17 -12.60
C LYS A 306 -3.31 29.16 -11.80
N TYR A 307 -3.37 28.96 -10.48
CA TYR A 307 -4.02 29.85 -9.52
C TYR A 307 -3.00 30.55 -8.64
N LEU A 308 -3.28 31.82 -8.33
CA LEU A 308 -2.62 32.57 -7.27
C LEU A 308 -3.66 32.92 -6.21
N VAL A 309 -3.48 32.38 -5.00
CA VAL A 309 -4.49 32.45 -3.94
C VAL A 309 -3.86 32.95 -2.66
N LEU A 310 -4.40 34.03 -2.09
CA LEU A 310 -4.02 34.50 -0.76
C LEU A 310 -4.64 33.58 0.30
N MET A 311 -3.81 32.98 1.14
CA MET A 311 -4.16 31.96 2.12
C MET A 311 -3.63 32.34 3.52
N PRO A 312 -4.20 33.36 4.18
CA PRO A 312 -3.63 33.95 5.40
C PRO A 312 -3.70 33.03 6.63
N ASN A 313 -4.55 32.01 6.58
CA ASN A 313 -4.87 31.13 7.72
C ASN A 313 -4.42 29.67 7.48
N LEU A 314 -3.41 29.44 6.64
CA LEU A 314 -2.86 28.09 6.52
C LEU A 314 -2.15 27.68 7.81
N PRO A 315 -2.29 26.41 8.23
CA PRO A 315 -1.58 25.92 9.39
C PRO A 315 -0.07 26.01 9.16
N LYS A 316 0.68 26.35 10.21
CA LYS A 316 2.15 26.39 10.14
C LYS A 316 2.71 25.00 9.85
N ILE A 317 3.77 24.93 9.05
CA ILE A 317 4.48 23.68 8.81
C ILE A 317 4.98 23.11 10.16
N PRO A 318 4.71 21.83 10.47
CA PRO A 318 5.04 21.27 11.78
C PRO A 318 6.55 21.13 11.99
N ILE A 319 7.32 20.96 10.91
CA ILE A 319 8.77 20.70 10.95
C ILE A 319 9.45 21.56 9.88
N LEU A 320 10.47 22.33 10.29
CA LEU A 320 11.21 23.26 9.41
C LEU A 320 12.45 22.63 8.73
N GLY A 321 12.82 21.41 9.10
CA GLY A 321 14.00 20.71 8.59
C GLY A 321 13.69 19.30 8.07
N ALA A 322 14.73 18.51 7.85
CA ALA A 322 14.55 17.10 7.48
C ALA A 322 13.85 16.34 8.62
N PRO A 323 12.83 15.51 8.31
CA PRO A 323 12.17 14.67 9.32
C PRO A 323 13.19 13.70 9.93
N LYS A 324 13.08 13.46 11.24
CA LYS A 324 14.01 12.58 11.99
C LYS A 324 13.37 11.25 12.39
N SER A 325 12.07 11.12 12.23
CA SER A 325 11.30 9.93 12.61
C SER A 325 10.20 9.64 11.59
N LEU A 326 9.64 8.43 11.63
CA LEU A 326 8.47 8.09 10.82
C LEU A 326 7.27 8.98 11.19
N SER A 327 7.12 9.32 12.47
CA SER A 327 6.08 10.24 12.93
C SER A 327 6.25 11.64 12.34
N ASP A 328 7.49 12.13 12.22
CA ASP A 328 7.79 13.40 11.57
C ASP A 328 7.38 13.39 10.09
N GLU A 329 7.70 12.30 9.38
CA GLU A 329 7.29 12.10 7.99
C GLU A 329 5.78 12.08 7.84
N ALA A 330 5.07 11.34 8.71
CA ALA A 330 3.62 11.25 8.75
C ALA A 330 2.97 12.61 9.01
N CYS A 331 3.47 13.36 10.00
CA CYS A 331 2.98 14.72 10.30
C CYS A 331 3.15 15.68 9.12
N LEU A 332 4.29 15.61 8.40
CA LEU A 332 4.53 16.42 7.21
C LEU A 332 3.60 16.04 6.06
N ALA A 333 3.41 14.73 5.81
CA ALA A 333 2.48 14.23 4.79
C ALA A 333 1.03 14.64 5.10
N TYR A 334 0.59 14.49 6.35
CA TYR A 334 -0.71 14.95 6.83
C TYR A 334 -0.89 16.46 6.62
N TRP A 335 0.08 17.26 7.06
CA TRP A 335 0.05 18.71 6.89
C TRP A 335 -0.06 19.13 5.42
N ALA A 336 0.71 18.48 4.53
CA ALA A 336 0.71 18.79 3.10
C ALA A 336 -0.68 18.59 2.47
N VAL A 337 -1.28 17.42 2.73
CA VAL A 337 -2.61 17.07 2.20
C VAL A 337 -3.67 17.99 2.79
N ASN A 338 -3.60 18.31 4.09
CA ASN A 338 -4.53 19.24 4.73
C ASN A 338 -4.43 20.67 4.15
N CYS A 339 -3.21 21.20 3.98
CA CYS A 339 -3.00 22.49 3.33
C CYS A 339 -3.57 22.50 1.91
N PHE A 340 -3.32 21.45 1.13
CA PHE A 340 -3.85 21.35 -0.22
C PHE A 340 -5.38 21.26 -0.24
N ALA A 341 -6.01 20.57 0.73
CA ALA A 341 -7.45 20.56 0.89
C ALA A 341 -8.03 21.97 1.05
N LEU A 342 -7.41 22.79 1.92
CA LEU A 342 -7.80 24.18 2.14
C LEU A 342 -7.60 25.04 0.88
N ILE A 343 -6.49 24.84 0.16
CA ILE A 343 -6.20 25.54 -1.10
C ILE A 343 -7.26 25.21 -2.17
N VAL A 344 -7.59 23.92 -2.34
CA VAL A 344 -8.62 23.47 -3.29
C VAL A 344 -9.97 24.09 -2.97
N ASN A 345 -10.38 24.10 -1.69
CA ASN A 345 -11.64 24.71 -1.27
C ASN A 345 -11.70 26.20 -1.62
N GLU A 346 -10.61 26.94 -1.42
CA GLU A 346 -10.54 28.35 -1.77
C GLU A 346 -10.58 28.59 -3.30
N ILE A 347 -9.90 27.76 -4.08
CA ILE A 347 -9.99 27.80 -5.55
C ILE A 347 -11.42 27.53 -6.03
N GLU A 348 -12.06 26.47 -5.51
CA GLU A 348 -13.45 26.12 -5.85
C GLU A 348 -14.43 27.25 -5.48
N ASN A 349 -14.24 27.90 -4.33
CA ASN A 349 -15.05 29.06 -3.91
C ASN A 349 -14.90 30.25 -4.86
N LYS A 350 -13.66 30.59 -5.26
CA LYS A 350 -13.42 31.67 -6.23
C LYS A 350 -14.08 31.41 -7.57
N LYS A 351 -14.01 30.16 -8.07
CA LYS A 351 -14.69 29.77 -9.32
C LYS A 351 -16.20 30.00 -9.24
N ARG A 352 -16.83 29.66 -8.11
CA ARG A 352 -18.28 29.84 -7.90
C ARG A 352 -18.69 31.31 -7.85
N LEU A 353 -17.86 32.19 -7.31
CA LEU A 353 -18.14 33.63 -7.24
C LEU A 353 -17.94 34.33 -8.59
N SER A 354 -17.17 33.73 -9.51
CA SER A 354 -16.92 34.24 -10.86
C SER A 354 -17.87 33.70 -11.94
N ALA A 355 -18.72 32.72 -11.60
CA ALA A 355 -19.74 32.14 -12.48
C ALA A 355 -21.11 32.75 -12.14
#